data_AF-C1CWD6-F1
#
_entry.id   AF-C1CWD6-F1
#
_cell.length_a   1.000
_cell.length_b   1.000
_cell.length_c   1.000
_cell.angle_alpha   90.00
_cell.angle_beta   90.00
_cell.angle_gamma   90.00
#
_symmetry.space_group_name_H-M   'P 1'
#
loop_
_entity.id
_entity.type
_entity.pdbx_description
1 polymer ?
#
loop_
_entity_poly.entity_id
_entity_poly.type
_entity_poly.pdbx_seq_one_letter_code
_entity_poly.pdbx_strand_id
1 'polypeptide(L)'
;MKGQLRQLWREWLSPVTVALLFTQFGATAVNVDGVSMLPGLRHGELLLIPKAEGWARQLGLGAYQRGDVVVFKPPRGAVYEWKRDYRGVRLPWAYRPYLVKRVVGVPGDRVQVRA
;
A
#
# COMPACT_ATOMS: atom_id res chain seq x y z
N MET A 1 2.27 27.48 -34.72
CA MET A 1 1.78 26.28 -33.98
C MET A 1 2.70 25.81 -32.82
N LYS A 2 4.04 25.83 -32.94
CA LYS A 2 4.95 25.37 -31.85
C LYS A 2 4.90 26.19 -30.54
N GLY A 3 4.60 27.50 -30.63
CA GLY A 3 4.53 28.40 -29.47
C GLY A 3 3.33 28.14 -28.56
N GLN A 4 2.14 27.92 -29.13
CA GLN A 4 0.93 27.61 -28.37
C GLN A 4 1.01 26.25 -27.69
N LEU A 5 1.63 25.25 -28.33
CA LEU A 5 1.86 23.93 -27.72
C LEU A 5 2.78 24.03 -26.50
N ARG A 6 3.87 24.82 -26.58
CA ARG A 6 4.78 25.07 -25.45
C ARG A 6 4.11 25.83 -24.31
N GLN A 7 3.22 26.76 -24.62
CA GLN A 7 2.50 27.54 -23.63
C GLN A 7 1.45 26.69 -22.90
N LEU A 8 0.66 25.89 -23.63
CA LEU A 8 -0.25 24.89 -23.06
C LEU A 8 0.48 23.87 -22.17
N TRP A 9 1.64 23.37 -22.60
CA TRP A 9 2.44 22.43 -21.80
C TRP A 9 2.95 23.06 -20.50
N ARG A 10 3.40 24.31 -20.55
CA ARG A 10 3.98 25.01 -19.40
C ARG A 10 2.93 25.47 -18.39
N GLU A 11 1.79 26.00 -18.87
CA GLU A 11 0.74 26.57 -18.04
C GLU A 11 -0.20 25.51 -17.45
N TRP A 12 -0.49 24.43 -18.19
CA TRP A 12 -1.46 23.43 -17.77
C TRP A 12 -0.83 22.07 -17.46
N LEU A 13 0.07 21.58 -18.32
CA LEU A 13 0.61 20.23 -18.14
C LEU A 13 1.64 20.16 -17.02
N SER A 14 2.52 21.17 -16.89
CA SER A 14 3.57 21.18 -15.87
C SER A 14 3.05 21.07 -14.42
N PRO A 15 2.07 21.89 -13.96
CA PRO A 15 1.58 21.77 -12.60
C PRO A 15 0.78 20.47 -12.37
N VAL A 16 0.01 20.03 -13.37
CA VAL A 16 -0.74 18.77 -13.29
C VAL A 16 0.21 17.58 -13.21
N THR A 17 1.26 17.53 -14.02
CA THR A 17 2.28 16.48 -13.96
C THR A 17 2.99 16.48 -12.61
N VAL A 18 3.40 17.63 -12.10
CA VAL A 18 4.05 17.72 -10.78
C VAL A 18 3.10 17.24 -9.67
N ALA A 19 1.84 17.66 -9.68
CA ALA A 19 0.84 17.22 -8.70
C ALA A 19 0.59 15.71 -8.78
N LEU A 20 0.50 15.15 -9.99
CA LEU A 20 0.35 13.71 -10.20
C LEU A 20 1.57 12.93 -9.72
N LEU A 21 2.78 13.40 -10.02
CA LEU A 21 4.01 12.76 -9.55
C LEU A 21 4.09 12.77 -8.03
N PHE A 22 3.78 13.91 -7.40
CA PHE A 22 3.81 14.01 -5.94
C PHE A 22 2.77 13.10 -5.27
N THR A 23 1.53 13.07 -5.79
CA THR A 23 0.46 12.23 -5.23
C THR A 23 0.69 10.74 -5.46
N GLN A 24 1.37 10.37 -6.55
CA GLN A 24 1.62 8.99 -6.93
C GLN A 24 2.91 8.40 -6.35
N PHE A 25 3.96 9.20 -6.18
CA PHE A 25 5.27 8.73 -5.70
C PHE A 25 5.65 9.24 -4.31
N GLY A 26 4.84 10.10 -3.69
CA GLY A 26 5.04 10.55 -2.31
C GLY A 26 4.79 9.47 -1.26
N ALA A 27 4.24 9.87 -0.11
CA ALA A 27 3.87 8.96 0.97
C ALA A 27 2.35 8.93 1.15
N THR A 28 1.82 7.85 1.72
CA THR A 28 0.44 7.79 2.20
C THR A 28 0.43 7.42 3.67
N ALA A 29 -0.28 8.22 4.46
CA ALA A 29 -0.49 7.98 5.88
C ALA A 29 -1.80 7.21 6.07
N VAL A 30 -1.75 6.03 6.68
CA VAL A 30 -2.92 5.21 6.99
C VAL A 30 -2.97 4.88 8.48
N ASN A 31 -4.16 4.82 9.06
CA ASN A 31 -4.31 4.36 10.44
C ASN A 31 -4.32 2.83 10.48
N VAL A 32 -3.60 2.25 11.43
CA VAL A 32 -3.56 0.81 11.67
C VAL A 32 -4.87 0.37 12.34
N ASP A 33 -5.65 -0.42 11.62
CA ASP A 33 -6.90 -0.98 12.14
C ASP A 33 -6.69 -2.43 12.60
N GLY A 34 -6.36 -2.59 13.88
CA GLY A 34 -6.36 -3.87 14.58
C GLY A 34 -5.16 -4.06 15.51
N VAL A 35 -5.09 -5.22 16.16
CA VAL A 35 -4.06 -5.56 17.16
C VAL A 35 -3.05 -6.61 16.66
N SER A 36 -3.18 -7.04 15.40
CA SER A 36 -2.44 -8.20 14.86
C SER A 36 -0.93 -8.00 14.69
N MET A 37 -0.44 -6.77 14.92
CA MET A 37 0.95 -6.39 14.80
C MET A 37 1.57 -6.00 16.15
N LEU A 38 0.86 -6.20 17.28
CA LEU A 38 1.42 -5.94 18.61
C LEU A 38 2.63 -6.84 18.90
N PRO A 39 3.67 -6.34 19.60
CA PRO A 39 3.81 -4.98 20.13
C PRO A 39 4.31 -3.94 19.09
N GLY A 40 4.61 -4.35 17.86
CA GLY A 40 5.28 -3.52 16.85
C GLY A 40 4.43 -2.39 16.25
N LEU A 41 3.13 -2.59 16.04
CA LEU A 41 2.19 -1.53 15.66
C LEU A 41 0.92 -1.62 16.50
N ARG A 42 0.46 -0.48 17.00
CA ARG A 42 -0.74 -0.37 17.85
C ARG A 42 -1.97 0.00 17.02
N HIS A 43 -3.14 -0.38 17.53
CA HIS A 43 -4.40 0.06 16.96
C HIS A 43 -4.49 1.59 17.01
N GLY A 44 -4.87 2.23 15.89
CA GLY A 44 -4.95 3.68 15.76
C GLY A 44 -3.62 4.39 15.49
N GLU A 45 -2.50 3.65 15.38
CA GLU A 45 -1.21 4.24 15.03
C GLU A 45 -1.16 4.67 13.56
N LEU A 46 -0.49 5.79 13.28
CA LEU A 46 -0.32 6.31 11.92
C LEU A 46 0.88 5.63 11.24
N LEU A 47 0.62 4.84 10.21
CA LEU A 47 1.63 4.21 9.38
C LEU A 47 1.89 5.06 8.12
N LEU A 48 3.14 5.48 7.94
CA LEU A 48 3.60 6.15 6.73
C LEU A 48 4.12 5.12 5.73
N ILE A 49 3.53 5.08 4.54
CA ILE A 49 3.88 4.15 3.46
C ILE A 49 4.54 4.95 2.33
N PRO A 50 5.85 4.79 2.08
CA PRO A 50 6.51 5.39 0.94
C PRO A 50 6.06 4.68 -0.35
N LYS A 51 5.35 5.38 -1.24
CA LYS A 51 4.88 4.78 -2.50
C LYS A 51 6.02 4.51 -3.46
N ALA A 52 7.06 5.35 -3.46
CA ALA A 52 8.22 5.19 -4.34
C ALA A 52 8.88 3.81 -4.18
N GLU A 53 9.05 3.31 -2.95
CA GLU A 53 9.59 1.97 -2.71
C GLU A 53 8.64 0.88 -3.21
N GLY A 54 7.33 1.04 -3.02
CA GLY A 54 6.34 0.11 -3.56
C GLY A 54 6.41 0.03 -5.08
N TRP A 55 6.54 1.17 -5.77
CA TRP A 55 6.73 1.23 -7.22
C TRP A 55 8.03 0.60 -7.67
N ALA A 56 9.15 0.87 -7.00
CA ALA A 56 10.44 0.25 -7.32
C ALA A 56 10.34 -1.28 -7.25
N ARG A 57 9.76 -1.81 -6.17
CA ARG A 57 9.55 -3.25 -6.00
C ARG A 57 8.60 -3.83 -7.07
N GLN A 58 7.54 -3.10 -7.43
CA GLN A 58 6.62 -3.53 -8.50
C GLN A 58 7.28 -3.55 -9.89
N LEU A 59 8.28 -2.69 -10.12
CA LEU A 59 9.11 -2.66 -11.33
C LEU A 59 10.24 -3.70 -11.31
N GLY A 60 10.29 -4.57 -10.30
CA GLY A 60 11.34 -5.59 -10.13
C GLY A 60 12.64 -5.06 -9.55
N LEU A 61 12.67 -3.80 -9.11
CA LEU A 61 13.82 -3.16 -8.48
C LEU A 61 13.73 -3.37 -6.96
N GLY A 62 14.18 -4.53 -6.51
CA GLY A 62 14.27 -4.89 -5.09
C GLY A 62 13.36 -6.05 -4.68
N ALA A 63 13.72 -6.71 -3.58
CA ALA A 63 12.94 -7.80 -2.99
C ALA A 63 12.59 -7.48 -1.54
N TYR A 64 11.48 -8.04 -1.05
CA TYR A 64 11.16 -7.99 0.37
C TYR A 64 12.13 -8.83 1.17
N GLN A 65 12.57 -8.29 2.30
CA GLN A 65 13.46 -9.00 3.22
C GLN A 65 12.66 -9.53 4.41
N ARG A 66 13.20 -10.57 5.06
CA ARG A 66 12.65 -11.04 6.33
C ARG A 66 12.68 -9.89 7.34
N GLY A 67 11.57 -9.70 8.05
CA GLY A 67 11.40 -8.61 9.00
C GLY A 67 10.76 -7.35 8.42
N ASP A 68 10.68 -7.20 7.10
CA ASP A 68 9.99 -6.05 6.48
C ASP A 68 8.52 -5.97 6.92
N VAL A 69 8.02 -4.76 7.15
CA VAL A 69 6.58 -4.52 7.33
C VAL A 69 5.97 -4.16 5.99
N VAL A 70 4.97 -4.93 5.56
CA VAL A 70 4.39 -4.83 4.22
C VAL A 70 2.89 -4.57 4.30
N VAL A 71 2.43 -3.70 3.42
CA VAL A 71 1.00 -3.45 3.20
C VAL A 71 0.60 -4.07 1.89
N PHE A 72 -0.33 -5.02 1.92
CA PHE A 72 -0.73 -5.75 0.72
C PHE A 72 -2.23 -6.02 0.70
N LYS A 73 -2.75 -6.28 -0.50
CA LYS A 73 -4.13 -6.71 -0.68
C LYS A 73 -4.19 -8.23 -0.57
N PRO A 74 -5.01 -8.81 0.32
CA PRO A 74 -5.05 -10.26 0.50
C PRO A 74 -5.46 -10.97 -0.80
N PRO A 75 -4.93 -12.18 -1.05
CA PRO A 75 -5.23 -12.93 -2.26
C PRO A 75 -6.73 -13.22 -2.39
N ARG A 76 -7.23 -13.36 -3.62
CA ARG A 76 -8.67 -13.55 -3.88
C ARG A 76 -9.24 -14.80 -3.20
N GLY A 77 -8.41 -15.84 -3.03
CA GLY A 77 -8.79 -17.11 -2.39
C GLY A 77 -8.86 -17.05 -0.85
N ALA A 78 -8.42 -15.96 -0.20
CA ALA A 78 -8.54 -15.81 1.25
C ALA A 78 -9.99 -15.42 1.62
N VAL A 79 -10.88 -16.42 1.67
CA VAL A 79 -12.33 -16.22 1.88
C VAL A 79 -12.63 -15.49 3.21
N TYR A 80 -11.83 -15.73 4.25
CA TYR A 80 -11.97 -15.14 5.57
C TYR A 80 -11.63 -13.63 5.64
N GLU A 81 -11.01 -13.06 4.61
CA GLU A 81 -10.67 -11.64 4.56
C GLU A 81 -11.74 -10.77 3.89
N TRP A 82 -12.83 -11.38 3.39
CA TRP A 82 -13.93 -10.62 2.81
C TRP A 82 -14.79 -10.00 3.89
N LYS A 83 -14.81 -8.68 3.95
CA LYS A 83 -15.60 -7.90 4.90
C LYS A 83 -16.74 -7.16 4.21
N ARG A 84 -17.83 -6.96 4.94
CA ARG A 84 -18.95 -6.07 4.54
C ARG A 84 -19.09 -4.89 5.49
N ASP A 85 -18.38 -4.88 6.62
CA ASP A 85 -18.29 -3.76 7.53
C ASP A 85 -17.09 -2.87 7.16
N TYR A 86 -17.31 -1.55 7.16
CA TYR A 86 -16.26 -0.56 7.06
C TYR A 86 -16.51 0.53 8.09
N ARG A 87 -15.63 0.62 9.11
CA ARG A 87 -15.73 1.62 10.20
C ARG A 87 -17.12 1.69 10.85
N GLY A 88 -17.72 0.52 11.10
CA GLY A 88 -19.06 0.40 11.69
C GLY A 88 -20.23 0.53 10.71
N VAL A 89 -19.99 0.83 9.42
CA VAL A 89 -21.03 0.89 8.38
C VAL A 89 -21.09 -0.44 7.63
N ARG A 90 -22.28 -1.05 7.54
CA ARG A 90 -22.50 -2.25 6.72
C ARG A 90 -22.73 -1.87 5.25
N LEU A 91 -21.79 -2.25 4.40
CA LEU A 91 -21.82 -2.07 2.96
C LEU A 91 -22.62 -3.20 2.27
N PRO A 92 -23.29 -2.91 1.14
CA PRO A 92 -24.03 -3.94 0.39
C PRO A 92 -23.13 -4.82 -0.47
N TRP A 93 -21.87 -4.42 -0.70
CA TRP A 93 -20.84 -5.23 -1.37
C TRP A 93 -19.77 -5.71 -0.39
N ALA A 94 -19.20 -6.88 -0.67
CA ALA A 94 -18.03 -7.37 0.05
C ALA A 94 -16.75 -6.76 -0.53
N TYR A 95 -15.80 -6.43 0.33
CA TYR A 95 -14.49 -5.94 -0.07
C TYR A 95 -13.40 -6.64 0.73
N ARG A 96 -12.16 -6.48 0.29
CA ARG A 96 -10.96 -6.99 0.96
C ARG A 96 -10.14 -5.79 1.44
N PRO A 97 -10.04 -5.55 2.76
CA PRO A 97 -9.21 -4.48 3.30
C PRO A 97 -7.73 -4.76 3.00
N TYR A 98 -6.92 -3.70 2.97
CA TYR A 98 -5.47 -3.87 2.96
C TYR A 98 -5.01 -4.38 4.32
N LEU A 99 -4.04 -5.29 4.32
CA LEU A 99 -3.45 -5.86 5.52
C LEU A 99 -2.04 -5.34 5.70
N VAL A 100 -1.66 -5.10 6.95
CA VAL A 100 -0.29 -4.80 7.35
C VAL A 100 0.26 -6.01 8.10
N LYS A 101 1.35 -6.59 7.61
CA LYS A 101 1.99 -7.77 8.21
C LYS A 101 3.51 -7.66 8.15
N ARG A 102 4.20 -8.48 8.96
CA ARG A 102 5.65 -8.65 8.89
C ARG A 102 6.02 -9.84 7.98
N VAL A 103 7.02 -9.68 7.13
CA VAL A 103 7.55 -10.75 6.28
C VAL A 103 8.32 -11.73 7.16
N VAL A 104 7.85 -12.96 7.22
CA VAL A 104 8.48 -14.05 7.98
C VAL A 104 9.28 -15.02 7.11
N GLY A 105 8.97 -15.07 5.82
CA GLY A 105 9.66 -15.90 4.84
C GLY A 105 9.66 -15.24 3.47
N VAL A 106 10.71 -15.51 2.70
CA VAL A 106 10.96 -15.07 1.33
C VAL A 106 11.04 -16.30 0.41
N PRO A 107 11.02 -16.13 -0.93
CA PRO A 107 11.11 -17.25 -1.86
C PRO A 107 12.32 -18.15 -1.57
N GLY A 108 12.10 -19.46 -1.51
CA GLY A 108 13.13 -20.45 -1.14
C GLY A 108 13.11 -20.88 0.33
N ASP A 109 12.38 -20.17 1.20
CA ASP A 109 12.32 -20.50 2.62
C ASP A 109 11.38 -21.66 2.93
N ARG A 110 11.80 -22.51 3.88
CA ARG A 110 10.92 -23.46 4.55
C ARG A 110 10.48 -22.88 5.89
N VAL A 111 9.18 -22.56 6.00
CA VAL A 111 8.58 -22.01 7.23
C VAL A 111 7.89 -23.13 8.01
N GLN A 112 8.17 -23.23 9.30
CA GLN A 112 7.48 -24.12 10.24
C GLN A 112 6.93 -23.31 11.41
N VAL A 113 5.65 -23.51 11.71
CA VAL A 113 5.02 -22.99 12.93
C VAL A 113 4.98 -24.11 13.96
N ARG A 114 5.45 -23.84 15.18
CA ARG A 114 5.39 -24.76 16.32
C ARG A 114 4.61 -24.06 17.44
N ALA A 115 3.73 -24.83 18.08
CA ALA A 115 2.94 -24.39 19.22
C ALA A 115 3.72 -24.63 20.52
#